data_AF-A0A969GI53-F1
#
_entry.id   AF-A0A969GI53-F1
#
_cell.length_a   1.000
_cell.length_b   1.000
_cell.length_c   1.000
_cell.angle_alpha   90.00
_cell.angle_beta   90.00
_cell.angle_gamma   90.00
#
_symmetry.space_group_name_H-M   'P 1'
#
loop_
_entity.id
_entity.type
_entity.pdbx_description
1 polymer ?
#
loop_
_entity_poly.entity_id
_entity_poly.type
_entity_poly.pdbx_seq_one_letter_code
_entity_poly.pdbx_strand_id
1 'polypeptide(L)'
;KAILSALSEADPSAEICRDKKGDPEPDSNLRDTEIVPLPDDIVLPLPLGYDNDTGLDDLLALVRNHCETYLAAEVLPHVPDAWIDYSKTKIGYEIPLNRHFYVYQPPEPLEEIEADIKQLEAEILAMLGEVV
;
A
#
# COMPACT_ATOMS: atom_id res chain seq x y z
N LYS A 1 -13.93 -3.42 27.47
CA LYS A 1 -12.92 -3.73 26.41
C LYS A 1 -11.50 -3.82 26.96
N ALA A 2 -10.96 -2.79 27.63
CA ALA A 2 -9.57 -2.82 28.12
C ALA A 2 -9.24 -3.98 29.09
N ILE A 3 -10.11 -4.27 30.07
CA ILE A 3 -9.88 -5.36 31.03
C ILE A 3 -9.93 -6.74 30.36
N LEU A 4 -10.87 -6.95 29.43
CA LEU A 4 -10.98 -8.21 28.69
C LEU A 4 -9.73 -8.42 27.83
N SER A 5 -9.34 -7.42 27.04
CA SER A 5 -8.12 -7.46 26.21
C SER A 5 -6.84 -7.69 27.01
N ALA A 6 -6.79 -7.32 28.29
CA ALA A 6 -5.62 -7.54 29.15
C ALA A 6 -5.56 -8.95 29.76
N LEU A 7 -6.69 -9.66 29.78
CA LEU A 7 -6.84 -10.95 30.47
C LEU A 7 -7.24 -12.11 29.55
N SER A 8 -7.40 -11.87 28.25
CA SER A 8 -7.78 -12.86 27.25
C SER A 8 -6.78 -12.93 26.11
N GLU A 9 -6.58 -14.11 25.55
CA GLU A 9 -5.88 -14.33 24.29
C GLU A 9 -6.87 -14.71 23.18
N ALA A 10 -6.52 -14.37 21.94
CA ALA A 10 -7.28 -14.80 20.77
C ALA A 10 -6.89 -16.22 20.40
N ASP A 11 -7.87 -17.10 20.24
CA ASP A 11 -7.68 -18.47 19.76
C ASP A 11 -7.92 -18.52 18.25
N PRO A 12 -6.88 -18.78 17.41
CA PRO A 12 -7.03 -18.84 15.96
C PRO A 12 -7.80 -20.07 15.47
N SER A 13 -8.04 -21.07 16.34
CA SER A 13 -8.79 -22.28 16.01
C SER A 13 -10.28 -22.21 16.37
N ALA A 14 -10.70 -21.12 17.00
CA ALA A 14 -12.08 -20.92 17.42
C ALA A 14 -13.04 -20.77 16.23
N GLU A 15 -14.32 -21.07 16.47
CA GLU A 15 -15.37 -20.81 15.49
C GLU A 15 -15.57 -19.31 15.26
N ILE A 16 -15.92 -18.96 14.01
CA ILE A 16 -16.19 -17.58 13.60
C ILE A 16 -17.34 -16.99 14.43
N CYS A 17 -17.10 -15.85 15.07
CA CYS A 17 -18.12 -15.06 15.74
C CYS A 17 -19.13 -14.53 14.72
N ARG A 18 -20.43 -14.66 15.02
CA ARG A 18 -21.52 -14.20 14.15
C ARG A 18 -22.41 -13.22 14.89
N ASP A 19 -22.95 -12.26 14.15
CA ASP A 19 -23.89 -11.28 14.66
C ASP A 19 -25.29 -11.91 14.88
N LYS A 20 -26.26 -11.09 15.28
CA LYS A 20 -27.65 -11.53 15.51
C LYS A 20 -28.37 -12.04 14.25
N LYS A 21 -27.87 -11.70 13.06
CA LYS A 21 -28.42 -12.13 11.76
C LYS A 21 -27.72 -13.39 11.23
N GLY A 22 -26.63 -13.80 11.87
CA GLY A 22 -25.82 -14.95 11.47
C GLY A 22 -24.69 -14.58 10.53
N ASP A 23 -24.48 -13.29 10.25
CA ASP A 23 -23.37 -12.80 9.42
C ASP A 23 -22.07 -12.82 10.24
N PRO A 24 -20.91 -13.18 9.65
CA PRO A 24 -19.61 -13.08 10.33
C PRO A 24 -19.36 -11.68 10.88
N GLU A 25 -18.92 -11.59 12.13
CA GLU A 25 -18.55 -10.31 12.71
C GLU A 25 -17.17 -9.86 12.19
N PRO A 26 -17.01 -8.59 11.76
CA PRO A 26 -15.73 -8.10 11.29
C PRO A 26 -14.72 -7.99 12.43
N ASP A 27 -13.62 -8.74 12.36
CA ASP A 27 -12.47 -8.54 13.24
C ASP A 27 -11.60 -7.40 12.70
N SER A 28 -11.37 -6.36 13.51
CA SER A 28 -10.50 -5.25 13.13
C SER A 28 -9.03 -5.62 12.99
N ASN A 29 -8.57 -6.68 13.67
CA ASN A 29 -7.18 -7.12 13.63
C ASN A 29 -6.85 -7.94 12.38
N LEU A 30 -7.85 -8.48 11.70
CA LEU A 30 -7.70 -9.30 10.49
C LEU A 30 -8.03 -8.52 9.21
N ARG A 31 -8.21 -7.20 9.29
CA ARG A 31 -8.49 -6.38 8.11
C ARG A 31 -7.23 -6.22 7.27
N ASP A 32 -7.38 -6.45 5.97
CA ASP A 32 -6.35 -6.18 4.98
C ASP A 32 -6.91 -5.38 3.79
N THR A 33 -6.04 -4.93 2.89
CA THR A 33 -6.39 -4.19 1.68
C THR A 33 -5.70 -4.78 0.48
N GLU A 34 -6.49 -5.12 -0.55
CA GLU A 34 -5.96 -5.54 -1.84
C GLU A 34 -5.96 -4.39 -2.85
N ILE A 35 -4.90 -4.32 -3.66
CA ILE A 35 -4.83 -3.40 -4.80
C ILE A 35 -5.31 -4.15 -6.04
N VAL A 36 -6.58 -3.94 -6.37
CA VAL A 36 -7.20 -4.55 -7.56
C VAL A 36 -7.10 -3.56 -8.73
N PRO A 37 -6.48 -3.95 -9.86
CA PRO A 37 -6.46 -3.12 -11.06
C PRO A 37 -7.87 -2.81 -11.56
N LEU A 38 -8.03 -1.70 -12.29
CA LEU A 38 -9.30 -1.45 -12.98
C LEU A 38 -9.49 -2.45 -14.14
N PRO A 39 -10.73 -2.84 -14.46
CA PRO A 39 -11.03 -3.66 -15.63
C PRO A 39 -10.51 -3.01 -16.92
N ASP A 40 -9.92 -3.79 -17.82
CA ASP A 40 -9.38 -3.31 -19.10
C ASP A 40 -10.48 -2.73 -20.03
N ASP A 41 -11.72 -3.16 -19.86
CA ASP A 41 -12.89 -2.75 -20.64
C ASP A 41 -13.65 -1.57 -20.02
N ILE A 42 -13.14 -0.97 -18.95
CA ILE A 42 -13.80 0.17 -18.30
C ILE A 42 -13.84 1.39 -19.23
N VAL A 43 -15.01 2.01 -19.34
CA VAL A 43 -15.21 3.19 -20.18
C VAL A 43 -14.78 4.45 -19.42
N LEU A 44 -13.95 5.28 -20.08
CA LEU A 44 -13.52 6.58 -19.56
C LEU A 44 -14.34 7.74 -20.17
N PRO A 45 -14.59 8.83 -19.43
CA PRO A 45 -14.14 9.09 -18.06
C PRO A 45 -14.89 8.24 -17.03
N LEU A 46 -14.23 7.90 -15.92
CA LEU A 46 -14.88 7.22 -14.80
C LEU A 46 -16.04 8.09 -14.29
N PRO A 47 -17.15 7.47 -13.82
CA PRO A 47 -18.25 8.18 -13.20
C PRO A 47 -17.88 8.63 -11.77
N LEU A 48 -16.78 9.37 -11.63
CA LEU A 48 -16.23 9.82 -10.36
C LEU A 48 -15.93 11.32 -10.42
N GLY A 49 -16.34 12.05 -9.39
CA GLY A 49 -16.00 13.47 -9.20
C GLY A 49 -14.55 13.67 -8.76
N TYR A 50 -14.08 14.91 -8.85
CA TYR A 50 -12.73 15.30 -8.39
C TYR A 50 -12.54 15.19 -6.87
N ASP A 51 -13.63 15.06 -6.12
CA ASP A 51 -13.64 14.84 -4.67
C ASP A 51 -13.44 13.36 -4.28
N ASN A 52 -13.40 12.43 -5.25
CA ASN A 52 -13.30 10.98 -5.07
C ASN A 52 -14.48 10.33 -4.32
N ASP A 53 -15.54 11.10 -4.05
CA ASP A 53 -16.73 10.63 -3.34
C ASP A 53 -17.97 10.71 -4.23
N THR A 54 -18.09 11.76 -5.05
CA THR A 54 -19.23 11.93 -5.95
C THR A 54 -19.20 10.86 -7.05
N GLY A 55 -20.26 10.07 -7.17
CA GLY A 55 -20.38 9.01 -8.19
C GLY A 55 -19.72 7.67 -7.81
N LEU A 56 -19.25 7.53 -6.57
CA LEU A 56 -18.66 6.27 -6.08
C LEU A 56 -19.61 5.08 -6.25
N ASP A 57 -20.91 5.24 -5.99
CA ASP A 57 -21.90 4.16 -6.14
C ASP A 57 -22.02 3.67 -7.59
N ASP A 58 -21.98 4.58 -8.56
CA ASP A 58 -22.05 4.25 -9.98
C ASP A 58 -20.78 3.51 -10.43
N LEU A 59 -19.62 3.94 -9.95
CA LEU A 59 -18.35 3.26 -10.21
C LEU A 59 -18.31 1.87 -9.54
N LEU A 60 -18.77 1.76 -8.30
CA LEU A 60 -18.86 0.48 -7.59
C LEU A 60 -19.75 -0.50 -8.35
N ALA A 61 -20.84 -0.05 -8.97
CA ALA A 61 -21.68 -0.90 -9.80
C ALA A 61 -20.94 -1.48 -11.01
N LEU A 62 -20.00 -0.73 -11.59
CA LEU A 62 -19.18 -1.18 -12.73
C LEU A 62 -18.08 -2.16 -12.31
N VAL A 63 -17.41 -1.91 -11.18
CA VAL A 63 -16.22 -2.69 -10.79
C VAL A 63 -16.54 -3.86 -9.85
N ARG A 64 -17.72 -3.90 -9.22
CA ARG A 64 -18.07 -4.92 -8.21
C ARG A 64 -17.82 -6.34 -8.70
N ASN A 65 -18.29 -6.69 -9.90
CA ASN A 65 -18.12 -8.06 -10.41
C ASN A 65 -16.64 -8.41 -10.64
N HIS A 66 -15.84 -7.44 -11.09
CA HIS A 66 -14.41 -7.62 -11.24
C HIS A 66 -13.72 -7.86 -9.90
N CYS A 67 -14.06 -7.06 -8.88
CA CYS A 67 -13.53 -7.22 -7.52
C CYS A 67 -13.92 -8.57 -6.90
N GLU A 68 -15.18 -9.01 -7.02
CA GLU A 68 -15.62 -10.34 -6.54
C GLU A 68 -14.88 -11.48 -7.26
N THR A 69 -14.64 -11.33 -8.57
CA THR A 69 -13.89 -12.32 -9.36
C THR A 69 -12.43 -12.41 -8.88
N TYR A 70 -11.80 -11.27 -8.62
CA TYR A 70 -10.45 -11.22 -8.05
C TYR A 70 -10.42 -11.86 -6.64
N LEU A 71 -11.36 -11.50 -5.77
CA LEU A 71 -11.48 -12.08 -4.42
C LEU A 71 -11.58 -13.62 -4.51
N ALA A 72 -12.42 -14.13 -5.41
CA ALA A 72 -12.62 -15.57 -5.56
C ALA A 72 -11.38 -16.31 -6.10
N ALA A 73 -10.61 -15.66 -6.99
CA ALA A 73 -9.44 -16.26 -7.62
C ALA A 73 -8.19 -16.19 -6.72
N GLU A 74 -7.96 -15.05 -6.09
CA GLU A 74 -6.68 -14.75 -5.43
C GLU A 74 -6.77 -14.78 -3.90
N VAL A 75 -7.94 -14.48 -3.30
CA VAL A 75 -8.07 -14.35 -1.83
C VAL A 75 -8.72 -15.58 -1.20
N LEU A 76 -9.90 -16.00 -1.68
CA LEU A 76 -10.67 -17.11 -1.09
C LEU A 76 -9.92 -18.45 -1.02
N PRO A 77 -8.98 -18.80 -1.93
CA PRO A 77 -8.16 -20.01 -1.77
C PRO A 77 -7.25 -19.99 -0.54
N HIS A 78 -6.92 -18.81 -0.03
CA HIS A 78 -6.04 -18.60 1.12
C HIS A 78 -6.82 -18.22 2.38
N VAL A 79 -7.88 -17.42 2.24
CA VAL A 79 -8.72 -16.92 3.33
C VAL A 79 -10.19 -17.13 2.97
N PRO A 80 -10.77 -18.30 3.27
CA PRO A 80 -12.11 -18.70 2.82
C PRO A 80 -13.26 -17.86 3.40
N ASP A 81 -13.01 -17.20 4.54
CA ASP A 81 -13.93 -16.36 5.26
C ASP A 81 -13.77 -14.87 4.95
N ALA A 82 -12.95 -14.51 3.95
CA ALA A 82 -12.80 -13.12 3.52
C ALA A 82 -14.03 -12.60 2.75
N TRP A 83 -14.34 -11.32 2.94
CA TRP A 83 -15.32 -10.59 2.13
C TRP A 83 -14.89 -9.13 1.94
N ILE A 84 -15.39 -8.50 0.88
CA ILE A 84 -15.09 -7.09 0.58
C ILE A 84 -16.05 -6.18 1.34
N ASP A 85 -15.50 -5.23 2.08
CA ASP A 85 -16.27 -4.12 2.64
C ASP A 85 -16.28 -2.92 1.67
N TYR A 86 -17.26 -2.90 0.77
CA TYR A 86 -17.41 -1.85 -0.26
C TYR A 86 -17.59 -0.43 0.30
N SER A 87 -17.99 -0.28 1.57
CA SER A 87 -18.11 1.04 2.20
C SER A 87 -16.76 1.69 2.48
N LYS A 88 -15.67 0.90 2.43
CA LYS A 88 -14.29 1.36 2.68
C LYS A 88 -13.41 1.31 1.45
N THR A 89 -13.96 1.01 0.27
CA THR A 89 -13.22 1.00 -0.99
C THR A 89 -12.73 2.40 -1.32
N LYS A 90 -11.48 2.51 -1.75
CA LYS A 90 -10.88 3.76 -2.21
C LYS A 90 -10.35 3.57 -3.61
N ILE A 91 -10.54 4.58 -4.46
CA ILE A 91 -9.93 4.63 -5.78
C ILE A 91 -8.66 5.44 -5.70
N GLY A 92 -7.61 4.91 -6.30
CA GLY A 92 -6.32 5.57 -6.40
C GLY A 92 -5.63 5.19 -7.70
N TYR A 93 -4.56 5.89 -8.00
CA TYR A 93 -3.64 5.54 -9.06
C TYR A 93 -2.24 5.45 -8.46
N GLU A 94 -1.51 4.40 -8.80
CA GLU A 94 -0.09 4.32 -8.51
C GLU A 94 0.68 4.70 -9.77
N ILE A 95 1.54 5.71 -9.67
CA ILE A 95 2.53 5.99 -10.71
C ILE A 95 3.84 5.42 -10.17
N PRO A 96 4.35 4.29 -10.71
CA PRO A 96 5.60 3.71 -10.23
C PRO A 96 6.76 4.56 -10.74
N LEU A 97 7.01 5.68 -10.05
CA LEU A 97 7.98 6.69 -10.48
C LEU A 97 9.36 6.07 -10.67
N ASN A 98 9.80 5.24 -9.71
CA ASN A 98 11.08 4.57 -9.78
C ASN A 98 11.17 3.60 -10.97
N ARG A 99 10.07 2.96 -11.38
CA ARG A 99 10.10 2.06 -12.53
C ARG A 99 10.28 2.82 -13.85
N HIS A 100 9.66 3.98 -13.97
CA HIS A 100 9.59 4.72 -15.23
C HIS A 100 10.59 5.87 -15.36
N PHE A 101 10.97 6.49 -14.25
CA PHE A 101 11.82 7.68 -14.24
C PHE A 101 13.16 7.47 -13.54
N TYR A 102 13.41 6.31 -12.91
CA TYR A 102 14.73 6.04 -12.36
C TYR A 102 15.72 5.84 -13.49
N VAL A 103 16.68 6.75 -13.56
CA VAL A 103 17.89 6.59 -14.36
C VAL A 103 18.98 6.17 -13.40
N TYR A 104 19.54 4.98 -13.62
CA TYR A 104 20.67 4.50 -12.83
C TYR A 104 21.84 5.47 -12.95
N GLN A 105 22.27 6.01 -11.82
CA GLN A 105 23.51 6.77 -11.71
C GLN A 105 24.57 5.83 -11.16
N PRO A 106 25.59 5.46 -11.96
CA PRO A 106 26.72 4.71 -11.42
C PRO A 106 27.40 5.55 -10.34
N PRO A 107 27.93 4.90 -9.28
CA PRO A 107 28.77 5.59 -8.32
C PRO A 107 29.99 6.19 -9.03
N GLU A 108 30.50 7.31 -8.50
CA GLU A 108 31.73 7.93 -8.98
C GLU A 108 32.91 6.93 -8.91
N PRO A 109 33.85 6.95 -9.88
CA PRO A 109 35.02 6.10 -9.86
C PRO A 109 35.84 6.29 -8.58
N LEU A 110 36.46 5.21 -8.10
CA LEU A 110 37.25 5.25 -6.86
C LEU A 110 38.42 6.23 -6.99
N GLU A 111 39.02 6.34 -8.17
CA GLU A 111 40.14 7.22 -8.45
C GLU A 111 39.76 8.71 -8.33
N GLU A 112 38.52 9.07 -8.69
CA GLU A 112 38.00 10.43 -8.52
C GLU A 112 37.76 10.73 -7.04
N ILE A 113 37.17 9.77 -6.31
CA ILE A 113 36.97 9.87 -4.86
C ILE A 113 38.32 10.05 -4.14
N GLU A 114 39.35 9.29 -4.51
CA GLU A 114 40.69 9.41 -3.93
C GLU A 114 41.34 10.77 -4.22
N ALA A 115 41.13 11.31 -5.43
CA ALA A 115 41.65 12.62 -5.82
C ALA A 115 40.96 13.73 -5.01
N ASP A 116 39.63 13.67 -4.90
CA ASP A 116 38.84 14.62 -4.12
C ASP A 116 39.21 14.60 -2.64
N ILE A 117 39.41 13.41 -2.05
CA ILE A 117 39.88 13.28 -0.66
C ILE A 117 41.24 13.95 -0.48
N LYS A 118 42.21 13.70 -1.36
CA LYS A 118 43.55 14.31 -1.26
C LYS A 118 43.51 15.83 -1.44
N GLN A 119 42.64 16.32 -2.32
CA GLN A 119 42.44 17.75 -2.50
C GLN A 119 41.88 18.38 -1.21
N LEU A 120 40.82 17.79 -0.65
CA LEU A 120 40.23 18.24 0.61
C LEU A 120 41.24 18.22 1.76
N GLU A 121 42.07 17.18 1.85
CA GLU A 121 43.16 17.10 2.84
C GLU A 121 44.16 18.27 2.68
N ALA A 122 44.54 18.59 1.45
CA ALA A 122 45.45 19.70 1.18
C ALA A 122 44.83 21.06 1.52
N GLU A 123 43.55 21.27 1.19
CA GLU A 123 42.80 22.49 1.53
C GLU A 123 42.68 22.67 3.05
N ILE A 124 42.36 21.60 3.79
CA ILE A 124 42.27 21.63 5.26
C ILE A 124 43.63 21.98 5.88
N LEU A 125 44.73 21.39 5.39
CA LEU A 125 46.08 21.70 5.88
C LEU A 125 46.47 23.16 5.61
N ALA A 126 46.10 23.70 4.44
CA ALA A 126 46.34 25.10 4.12
C ALA A 126 45.58 26.03 5.07
N MET A 127 44.29 25.77 5.31
CA MET A 127 43.47 26.57 6.23
C MET A 127 44.00 26.53 7.66
N LEU A 128 44.44 25.37 8.15
CA LEU A 128 45.02 25.24 9.49
C LEU A 128 46.35 25.99 9.63
N GLY A 129 47.14 26.07 8.55
CA GLY A 129 48.39 26.83 8.50
C GLY A 129 48.20 28.35 8.56
N GLU A 130 47.05 28.87 8.15
CA GLU A 130 46.74 30.31 8.23
C GLU A 130 46.24 30.77 9.61
N VAL A 131 45.87 29.83 10.50
CA VAL A 131 45.32 30.11 11.83
C VAL A 131 46.39 30.07 12.93
N VAL A 132 47.63 29.69 12.60
CA VAL A 132 48.77 29.60 13.53
C VAL A 132 49.78 30.72 13.32
#